data_AF-A0A533TSP3-F1
#
_entry.id   AF-A0A533TSP3-F1
#
_cell.length_a   1.000
_cell.length_b   1.000
_cell.length_c   1.000
_cell.angle_alpha   90.00
_cell.angle_beta   90.00
_cell.angle_gamma   90.00
#
_symmetry.space_group_name_H-M   'P 1'
#
loop_
_entity.id
_entity.type
_entity.pdbx_description
1 polymer ?
#
loop_
_entity_poly.entity_id
_entity_poly.type
_entity_poly.pdbx_seq_one_letter_code
_entity_poly.pdbx_strand_id
1 'polypeptide(L)'
;MPINVNLTPLLEEMVRQKVKSGLYTSASEVIREALRLMGEQDSLRQAKFGQLRQDIRAGIESGPATVWDADEIKRAARKRKTTSKTVG
;
A
#
# COMPACT_ATOMS: atom_id res chain seq x y z
N MET A 1 31.16 -1.32 -0.48
CA MET A 1 31.67 -1.25 -1.87
C MET A 1 30.96 -0.10 -2.59
N PRO A 2 31.65 0.76 -3.35
CA PRO A 2 30.99 1.79 -4.16
C PRO A 2 30.23 1.13 -5.32
N ILE A 3 29.00 1.58 -5.56
CA ILE A 3 28.19 1.17 -6.71
C ILE A 3 28.24 2.30 -7.73
N ASN A 4 28.60 1.97 -8.98
CA ASN A 4 28.53 2.92 -10.08
C ASN A 4 27.24 2.69 -10.86
N VAL A 5 26.47 3.75 -11.11
CA VAL A 5 25.18 3.68 -11.81
C VAL A 5 25.11 4.81 -12.83
N ASN A 6 24.60 4.49 -14.02
CA ASN A 6 24.31 5.49 -15.03
C ASN A 6 22.88 5.99 -14.86
N LEU A 7 22.72 7.30 -14.77
CA LEU A 7 21.42 7.95 -14.71
C LEU A 7 21.05 8.50 -16.09
N THR A 8 19.74 8.54 -16.38
CA THR A 8 19.27 9.31 -17.53
C THR A 8 19.48 10.81 -17.27
N PRO A 9 19.60 11.66 -18.30
CA PRO A 9 19.85 13.09 -18.11
C PRO A 9 18.82 13.77 -17.20
N LEU A 10 17.55 13.35 -17.27
CA LEU A 10 16.49 13.86 -16.41
C LEU A 10 16.72 13.54 -14.92
N LEU A 11 17.11 12.29 -14.62
CA LEU A 11 17.37 11.87 -13.24
C LEU A 11 18.62 12.54 -12.68
N GLU A 12 19.64 12.71 -13.52
CA GLU A 12 20.87 13.41 -13.13
C GLU A 12 20.59 14.88 -12.78
N GLU A 13 19.79 15.58 -13.59
CA GLU A 13 19.37 16.95 -13.30
C GLU A 13 18.57 17.03 -11.99
N MET A 14 17.63 16.11 -11.78
CA MET A 14 16.87 16.04 -10.53
C MET A 14 17.78 15.86 -9.31
N VAL A 15 18.78 14.96 -9.39
CA VAL A 15 19.77 14.76 -8.32
C VAL A 15 20.59 16.03 -8.09
N ARG A 16 21.07 16.68 -9.16
CA ARG A 16 21.81 17.95 -9.06
C ARG A 16 21.00 19.04 -8.37
N GLN A 17 19.73 19.20 -8.73
CA GLN A 17 18.85 20.20 -8.12
C GLN A 17 18.63 19.94 -6.63
N LYS A 18 18.46 18.68 -6.22
CA LYS A 18 18.31 18.29 -4.81
C LYS A 18 19.56 18.55 -3.97
N VAL A 19 20.74 18.35 -4.54
CA VAL A 19 21.99 18.72 -3.86
C VAL A 19 22.15 20.24 -3.83
N LYS A 20 21.89 20.93 -4.93
CA LYS A 20 22.00 22.39 -5.03
C LYS A 20 21.07 23.12 -4.05
N SER A 21 19.93 22.53 -3.70
CA SER A 21 19.02 23.12 -2.69
C SER A 21 19.59 23.08 -1.26
N GLY A 22 20.72 22.40 -1.03
CA GLY A 22 21.32 22.24 0.29
C GLY A 22 20.62 21.22 1.20
N LEU A 23 19.57 20.56 0.71
CA LEU A 23 18.84 19.54 1.48
C LEU A 23 19.64 18.23 1.59
N TYR A 24 20.53 17.99 0.63
CA TYR A 24 21.40 16.81 0.58
C TYR A 24 22.84 17.24 0.32
N THR A 25 23.79 16.52 0.93
CA THR A 25 25.23 16.80 0.83
C THR A 25 25.89 16.17 -0.39
N SER A 26 25.26 15.13 -0.98
CA SER A 26 25.83 14.39 -2.11
C SER A 26 24.78 13.66 -2.94
N ALA A 27 25.13 13.33 -4.19
CA ALA A 27 24.30 12.50 -5.06
C ALA A 27 24.01 11.12 -4.44
N SER A 28 25.01 10.51 -3.79
CA SER A 28 24.83 9.22 -3.14
C SER A 28 23.83 9.27 -1.99
N GLU A 29 23.70 10.41 -1.30
CA GLU A 29 22.69 10.61 -0.26
C GLU A 29 21.28 10.69 -0.86
N VAL A 30 21.11 11.45 -1.94
CA VAL A 30 19.83 11.52 -2.68
C VAL A 30 19.40 10.14 -3.15
N ILE A 31 20.32 9.36 -3.73
CA ILE A 31 20.03 8.02 -4.25
C ILE A 31 19.67 7.06 -3.11
N ARG A 32 20.40 7.09 -1.98
CA ARG A 32 20.07 6.26 -0.82
C ARG A 32 18.67 6.56 -0.28
N GLU A 33 18.33 7.83 -0.17
CA GLU A 33 17.01 8.23 0.30
C GLU A 33 15.89 7.84 -0.67
N ALA A 34 16.11 8.01 -1.97
CA ALA A 34 15.17 7.55 -2.99
C ALA A 34 14.94 6.03 -2.93
N LEU A 35 16.00 5.24 -2.75
CA LEU A 35 15.89 3.78 -2.59
C LEU A 35 15.22 3.38 -1.28
N ARG A 36 15.44 4.13 -0.19
CA ARG A 36 14.74 3.92 1.09
C ARG A 36 13.24 4.09 0.90
N LEU A 37 12.82 5.19 0.30
CA LEU A 37 11.40 5.47 0.01
C LEU A 37 10.78 4.43 -0.94
N MET A 38 11.55 3.98 -1.94
CA MET A 38 11.12 2.90 -2.84
C MET A 38 10.89 1.59 -2.06
N GLY A 39 11.81 1.21 -1.18
CA GLY A 39 11.66 0.02 -0.34
C GLY A 39 10.47 0.08 0.62
N GLU A 40 10.20 1.25 1.21
CA GLU A 40 9.00 1.47 2.03
C GLU A 40 7.71 1.31 1.23
N GLN A 41 7.67 1.88 0.02
CA GLN A 41 6.52 1.73 -0.87
C GLN A 41 6.31 0.28 -1.29
N ASP A 42 7.38 -0.45 -1.62
CA ASP A 42 7.31 -1.86 -1.98
C ASP A 42 6.82 -2.73 -0.82
N SER A 43 7.31 -2.47 0.39
CA SER A 43 6.87 -3.18 1.61
C SER A 43 5.36 -2.98 1.86
N LEU A 44 4.87 -1.75 1.72
CA LEU A 44 3.44 -1.45 1.84
C LEU A 44 2.62 -2.14 0.74
N ARG A 45 3.11 -2.17 -0.50
CA ARG A 45 2.43 -2.89 -1.60
C ARG A 45 2.37 -4.38 -1.32
N GLN A 46 3.47 -4.98 -0.87
CA GLN A 46 3.52 -6.40 -0.52
C GLN A 46 2.56 -6.75 0.62
N ALA A 47 2.49 -5.92 1.67
CA ALA A 47 1.53 -6.10 2.76
C ALA A 47 0.08 -6.06 2.25
N LYS A 48 -0.26 -5.08 1.40
CA LYS A 48 -1.61 -4.99 0.80
C LYS A 48 -1.95 -6.21 -0.06
N PHE A 49 -1.01 -6.70 -0.87
CA PHE A 49 -1.22 -7.92 -1.65
C PHE A 49 -1.34 -9.16 -0.77
N GLY A 50 -0.56 -9.24 0.32
CA GLY A 50 -0.68 -10.28 1.32
C GLY A 50 -2.09 -10.32 1.93
N GLN A 51 -2.60 -9.17 2.37
CA GLN A 51 -3.95 -9.06 2.91
C GLN A 51 -5.01 -9.46 1.88
N LEU A 52 -4.93 -8.93 0.65
CA LEU A 52 -5.89 -9.25 -0.40
C LEU A 52 -5.93 -10.76 -0.71
N ARG A 53 -4.77 -11.43 -0.74
CA ARG A 53 -4.70 -12.89 -0.93
C ARG A 53 -5.35 -13.64 0.23
N GLN A 54 -5.18 -13.17 1.46
CA GLN A 54 -5.84 -13.74 2.63
C GLN A 54 -7.36 -13.55 2.57
N ASP A 55 -7.83 -12.34 2.22
CA ASP A 55 -9.26 -12.03 2.10
C ASP A 55 -9.93 -12.89 1.01
N ILE A 56 -9.28 -13.06 -0.14
CA ILE A 56 -9.75 -13.95 -1.21
C ILE A 56 -9.84 -15.39 -0.72
N ARG A 57 -8.79 -15.89 -0.04
CA ARG A 57 -8.80 -17.25 0.51
C ARG A 57 -9.93 -17.43 1.52
N ALA A 58 -10.08 -16.50 2.45
CA ALA A 58 -11.17 -16.51 3.43
C ALA A 58 -12.54 -16.50 2.75
N GLY A 59 -12.70 -15.74 1.66
CA GLY A 59 -13.91 -15.76 0.85
C GLY A 59 -14.19 -17.11 0.19
N ILE A 60 -13.18 -17.74 -0.41
CA ILE A 60 -13.29 -19.09 -1.01
C ILE A 60 -13.63 -20.15 0.05
N GLU A 61 -13.03 -20.04 1.24
CA GLU A 61 -13.24 -20.95 2.36
C GLU A 61 -14.53 -20.66 3.15
N SER A 62 -15.22 -19.54 2.86
CA SER A 62 -16.45 -19.13 3.58
C SER A 62 -17.69 -19.97 3.25
N GLY A 63 -17.58 -20.89 2.29
CA GLY A 63 -18.63 -21.79 1.86
C GLY A 63 -19.14 -21.50 0.45
N PRO A 64 -20.21 -22.17 0.02
CA PRO A 64 -20.76 -22.01 -1.32
C PRO A 64 -21.24 -20.59 -1.58
N ALA A 65 -20.97 -20.07 -2.79
CA ALA A 65 -21.52 -18.79 -3.21
C ALA A 65 -23.05 -18.83 -3.23
N THR A 66 -23.68 -17.79 -2.69
CA THR A 66 -25.13 -17.61 -2.71
C THR A 66 -25.54 -16.52 -3.70
N VAL A 67 -26.83 -16.48 -4.06
CA VAL A 67 -27.37 -15.39 -4.88
C VAL A 67 -27.21 -14.05 -4.15
N TRP A 68 -26.81 -13.02 -4.88
CA TRP A 68 -26.63 -11.68 -4.34
C TRP A 68 -27.95 -10.92 -4.30
N ASP A 69 -28.42 -10.55 -3.10
CA ASP A 69 -29.56 -9.64 -2.87
C ASP A 69 -29.14 -8.49 -1.94
N ALA A 70 -28.99 -7.30 -2.52
CA ALA A 70 -28.56 -6.11 -1.79
C ALA A 70 -29.59 -5.64 -0.74
N ASP A 71 -30.89 -5.85 -0.96
CA ASP A 71 -31.94 -5.41 -0.05
C ASP A 71 -32.03 -6.37 1.15
N GLU A 72 -31.88 -7.66 0.92
CA GLU A 72 -31.75 -8.64 1.99
C GLU A 72 -30.53 -8.35 2.87
N ILE A 73 -29.36 -8.12 2.26
CA ILE A 73 -28.13 -7.77 2.97
C ILE A 73 -28.32 -6.51 3.83
N LYS A 74 -28.93 -5.45 3.27
CA LYS A 74 -29.22 -4.20 4.02
C LYS A 74 -30.20 -4.44 5.16
N ARG A 75 -31.27 -5.22 4.95
CA ARG A 75 -32.23 -5.58 6.00
C ARG A 75 -31.56 -6.33 7.14
N ALA A 76 -30.73 -7.33 6.83
CA ALA A 76 -29.97 -8.10 7.82
C ALA A 76 -28.96 -7.24 8.60
N ALA A 77 -28.25 -6.34 7.91
CA ALA A 77 -27.32 -5.41 8.54
C ALA A 77 -28.03 -4.45 9.53
N ARG A 78 -29.19 -3.88 9.15
CA ARG A 78 -29.98 -3.00 10.01
C ARG A 78 -30.49 -3.71 11.27
N LYS A 79 -30.97 -4.95 11.13
CA LYS A 79 -31.41 -5.78 12.28
C LYS A 79 -30.27 -6.03 13.28
N ARG A 80 -29.06 -6.36 12.81
CA ARG A 80 -27.88 -6.54 13.69
C ARG A 80 -27.52 -5.27 14.48
N LYS A 81 -27.64 -4.09 13.85
CA LYS A 81 -27.36 -2.80 14.48
C LYS A 81 -28.35 -2.45 15.59
N THR A 82 -29.62 -2.83 15.46
CA THR A 82 -30.65 -2.59 16.50
C THR A 82 -30.48 -3.52 17.69
N THR A 83 -30.10 -4.79 17.47
CA THR A 83 -29.87 -5.75 18.56
C THR A 83 -28.66 -5.36 19.41
N SER A 84 -27.57 -4.88 18.79
CA SER A 84 -26.39 -4.39 19.51
C SER A 84 -26.64 -3.12 20.33
N LYS A 85 -27.70 -2.35 20.04
CA LYS A 85 -28.09 -1.15 20.80
C LYS A 85 -28.98 -1.46 22.02
N THR A 86 -29.50 -2.68 22.13
CA THR A 86 -30.45 -3.08 23.18
C THR A 86 -29.78 -3.87 24.31
N VAL A 87 -28.50 -4.24 24.14
CA VAL A 87 -27.69 -4.99 25.13
C VAL A 87 -26.59 -4.09 25.75
N GLY A 88 -26.75 -2.77 25.66
CA GLY A 88 -25.86 -1.78 26.27
C GLY A 88 -26.57 -0.96 27.33
#